data_AF-N1R167-F1
#
_entry.id   AF-N1R167-F1
#
_cell.length_a   1.000
_cell.length_b   1.000
_cell.length_c   1.000
_cell.angle_alpha   90.00
_cell.angle_beta   90.00
_cell.angle_gamma   90.00
#
_symmetry.space_group_name_H-M   'P 1'
#
loop_
_entity.id
_entity.type
_entity.pdbx_description
1 polymer ?
#
loop_
_entity_poly.entity_id
_entity_poly.type
_entity_poly.pdbx_seq_one_letter_code
_entity_poly.pdbx_strand_id
1 'polypeptide(L)'
;MQHLRKLSDAGLTHVHLLPSFHFAGVDDIKSNWKFVDECELATFPPGSDKQQAAVVAIQEEDPYNWGYNPVLWGVPKGSYASDPDGPSRIIEYRQMVQALNRIGLRVVMDVVYNHLDSSGPCGISSVLDKIVPGYYVRRDTNGQIENSAAMNNTASEHFMVDRLIVDDLLNWAVNYKIDGFRFDLMGHIMKHTMMRAKSALQSLTRDAHGVDGSKIYLYGEGWDFAEVARNQRGINGSQLNMSGTGIGSFNDRIRDAVNGGNPFGNPLQQGFNTGLFLEPNGFYQGNEADTRRSLATYADQIQIGLAGNLRDYVLITHTGEAKEGSEIHTFDGLPVGYTSSPIEIINYVSAHDNETLFDVISVKTPMNLSVDERCRINHLASSMMALSQGIPFFHAGDEILRSKSIDRDSYNSGDWFNK
;
A
#
# COMPACT_ATOMS: atom_id res chain seq x y z
N MET A 1 -13.76 -1.67 -16.94
CA MET A 1 -12.89 -2.21 -18.02
C MET A 1 -12.48 -1.21 -19.10
N GLN A 2 -13.39 -0.45 -19.73
CA GLN A 2 -12.97 0.52 -20.76
C GLN A 2 -12.02 1.60 -20.22
N HIS A 3 -12.26 2.04 -18.98
CA HIS A 3 -11.34 2.95 -18.28
C HIS A 3 -9.93 2.37 -18.12
N LEU A 4 -9.80 1.14 -17.62
CA LEU A 4 -8.51 0.45 -17.52
C LEU A 4 -7.83 0.26 -18.88
N ARG A 5 -8.60 -0.05 -19.94
CA ARG A 5 -8.06 -0.12 -21.30
C ARG A 5 -7.48 1.23 -21.73
N LYS A 6 -8.19 2.34 -21.49
CA LYS A 6 -7.68 3.70 -21.78
C LYS A 6 -6.37 3.98 -21.06
N LEU A 7 -6.25 3.58 -19.78
CA LEU A 7 -5.01 3.74 -19.01
C LEU A 7 -3.88 2.85 -19.56
N SER A 8 -4.19 1.61 -19.92
CA SER A 8 -3.20 0.70 -20.51
C SER A 8 -2.73 1.16 -21.89
N ASP A 9 -3.65 1.63 -22.75
CA ASP A 9 -3.35 2.23 -24.05
C ASP A 9 -2.44 3.46 -23.91
N ALA A 10 -2.57 4.20 -22.80
CA ALA A 10 -1.70 5.34 -22.48
C ALA A 10 -0.34 4.93 -21.90
N GLY A 11 -0.15 3.67 -21.51
CA GLY A 11 1.13 3.12 -21.04
C GLY A 11 1.11 2.51 -19.63
N LEU A 12 -0.03 2.46 -18.94
CA LEU A 12 -0.13 1.71 -17.67
C LEU A 12 0.17 0.22 -17.91
N THR A 13 1.04 -0.35 -17.09
CA THR A 13 1.54 -1.73 -17.29
C THR A 13 1.03 -2.75 -16.28
N HIS A 14 0.69 -2.31 -15.06
CA HIS A 14 0.30 -3.20 -13.97
C HIS A 14 -0.94 -2.67 -13.26
N VAL A 15 -1.74 -3.60 -12.73
CA VAL A 15 -2.76 -3.32 -11.72
C VAL A 15 -2.40 -4.08 -10.44
N HIS A 16 -2.30 -3.36 -9.33
CA HIS A 16 -2.15 -3.92 -7.99
C HIS A 16 -3.54 -4.08 -7.39
N LEU A 17 -3.95 -5.33 -7.19
CA LEU A 17 -5.20 -5.68 -6.53
C LEU A 17 -4.97 -5.81 -5.02
N LEU A 18 -5.80 -5.14 -4.23
CA LEU A 18 -5.92 -5.36 -2.78
C LEU A 18 -6.12 -6.85 -2.43
N PRO A 19 -6.02 -7.23 -1.14
CA PRO A 19 -6.12 -8.63 -0.70
C PRO A 19 -7.26 -9.40 -1.39
N SER A 20 -6.90 -10.50 -2.05
CA SER A 20 -7.82 -11.33 -2.83
C SER A 20 -7.72 -12.83 -2.50
N PHE A 21 -6.98 -13.15 -1.43
CA PHE A 21 -6.92 -14.46 -0.79
C PHE A 21 -8.06 -14.62 0.24
N HIS A 22 -8.14 -15.77 0.92
CA HIS A 22 -9.15 -15.99 1.94
C HIS A 22 -8.86 -15.18 3.21
N PHE A 23 -9.57 -14.06 3.33
CA PHE A 23 -9.57 -13.16 4.49
C PHE A 23 -10.92 -13.17 5.23
N ALA A 24 -10.90 -12.74 6.49
CA ALA A 24 -12.06 -12.56 7.35
C ALA A 24 -12.65 -11.13 7.27
N GLY A 25 -13.87 -10.94 7.79
CA GLY A 25 -14.55 -9.64 7.82
C GLY A 25 -15.61 -9.44 6.73
N VAL A 26 -15.66 -10.32 5.71
CA VAL A 26 -16.77 -10.34 4.72
C VAL A 26 -17.28 -11.76 4.60
N ASP A 27 -18.60 -11.94 4.76
CA ASP A 27 -19.25 -13.24 4.57
C ASP A 27 -19.18 -13.66 3.10
N ASP A 28 -18.79 -14.90 2.84
CA ASP A 28 -18.78 -15.48 1.50
C ASP A 28 -20.22 -15.76 1.01
N ILE A 29 -21.20 -15.86 1.94
CA ILE A 29 -22.62 -16.09 1.68
C ILE A 29 -23.34 -14.75 1.42
N LYS A 30 -23.52 -14.41 0.14
CA LYS A 30 -24.08 -13.12 -0.29
C LYS A 30 -25.48 -12.80 0.23
N SER A 31 -26.29 -13.82 0.55
CA SER A 31 -27.63 -13.60 1.10
C SER A 31 -27.62 -13.01 2.52
N ASN A 32 -26.47 -13.03 3.20
CA ASN A 32 -26.31 -12.45 4.52
C ASN A 32 -25.93 -10.96 4.48
N TRP A 33 -25.56 -10.43 3.30
CA TRP A 33 -25.09 -9.06 3.18
C TRP A 33 -26.18 -8.04 3.47
N LYS A 34 -25.81 -7.05 4.28
CA LYS A 34 -26.60 -5.85 4.52
C LYS A 34 -26.17 -4.74 3.56
N PHE A 35 -27.11 -3.85 3.26
CA PHE A 35 -26.88 -2.68 2.42
C PHE A 35 -27.59 -1.48 3.01
N VAL A 36 -26.96 -0.31 2.88
CA VAL A 36 -27.62 0.98 3.10
C VAL A 36 -28.54 1.31 1.92
N ASP A 37 -29.55 2.15 2.15
CA ASP A 37 -30.32 2.75 1.06
C ASP A 37 -29.57 3.98 0.52
N GLU A 38 -28.83 3.83 -0.59
CA GLU A 38 -28.09 4.93 -1.21
C GLU A 38 -28.98 6.12 -1.61
N CYS A 39 -30.24 5.87 -1.99
CA CYS A 39 -31.16 6.94 -2.34
C CYS A 39 -31.54 7.78 -1.11
N GLU A 40 -31.72 7.15 0.05
CA GLU A 40 -31.93 7.86 1.32
C GLU A 40 -30.68 8.63 1.72
N LEU A 41 -29.51 7.98 1.74
CA LEU A 41 -28.24 8.59 2.15
C LEU A 41 -27.90 9.82 1.29
N ALA A 42 -28.23 9.80 0.00
CA ALA A 42 -28.02 10.93 -0.92
C ALA A 42 -28.87 12.17 -0.59
N THR A 43 -29.92 12.03 0.24
CA THR A 43 -30.75 13.18 0.67
C THR A 43 -30.17 13.92 1.88
N PHE A 44 -29.24 13.30 2.62
CA PHE A 44 -28.65 13.93 3.79
C PHE A 44 -27.68 15.06 3.40
N PRO A 45 -27.52 16.10 4.24
CA PRO A 45 -26.53 17.14 3.99
C PRO A 45 -25.11 16.55 3.86
N PRO A 46 -24.24 17.13 3.01
CA PRO A 46 -22.92 16.57 2.71
C PRO A 46 -21.97 16.51 3.92
N GLY A 47 -22.17 17.37 4.92
CA GLY A 47 -21.43 17.35 6.20
C GLY A 47 -22.19 16.71 7.36
N SER A 48 -23.26 15.94 7.08
CA SER A 48 -24.02 15.25 8.12
C SER A 48 -23.30 13.98 8.57
N ASP A 49 -23.47 13.64 9.84
CA ASP A 49 -23.02 12.41 10.46
C ASP A 49 -23.97 11.21 10.24
N LYS A 50 -25.09 11.39 9.52
CA LYS A 50 -26.09 10.34 9.34
C LYS A 50 -25.65 9.26 8.36
N GLN A 51 -24.91 9.64 7.31
CA GLN A 51 -24.39 8.72 6.32
C GLN A 51 -23.45 7.70 6.99
N GLN A 52 -22.45 8.18 7.73
CA GLN A 52 -21.52 7.31 8.44
C GLN A 52 -22.23 6.49 9.52
N ALA A 53 -23.23 7.04 10.22
CA ALA A 53 -23.98 6.29 11.21
C ALA A 53 -24.73 5.10 10.58
N ALA A 54 -25.32 5.29 9.40
CA ALA A 54 -26.00 4.21 8.67
C ALA A 54 -25.04 3.14 8.17
N VAL A 55 -23.86 3.53 7.65
CA VAL A 55 -22.82 2.59 7.20
C VAL A 55 -22.26 1.80 8.38
N VAL A 56 -21.83 2.48 9.45
CA VAL A 56 -21.26 1.85 10.66
C VAL A 56 -22.25 0.90 11.33
N ALA A 57 -23.56 1.16 11.23
CA ALA A 57 -24.57 0.26 11.77
C ALA A 57 -24.59 -1.14 11.11
N ILE A 58 -24.01 -1.28 9.92
CA ILE A 58 -23.99 -2.55 9.17
C ILE A 58 -22.61 -3.00 8.69
N GLN A 59 -21.54 -2.21 8.90
CA GLN A 59 -20.20 -2.45 8.32
C GLN A 59 -19.58 -3.83 8.65
N GLU A 60 -20.03 -4.51 9.71
CA GLU A 60 -19.55 -5.86 10.07
C GLU A 60 -20.33 -6.99 9.34
N GLU A 61 -21.36 -6.62 8.58
CA GLU A 61 -22.30 -7.52 7.89
C GLU A 61 -22.54 -7.10 6.44
N ASP A 62 -21.85 -6.08 5.94
CA ASP A 62 -21.93 -5.61 4.56
C ASP A 62 -20.91 -6.37 3.67
N PRO A 63 -20.89 -6.15 2.34
CA PRO A 63 -19.99 -6.86 1.44
C PRO A 63 -18.55 -6.32 1.41
N TYR A 64 -18.20 -5.35 2.26
CA TYR A 64 -17.02 -4.51 2.08
C TYR A 64 -15.97 -4.73 3.16
N ASN A 65 -14.76 -5.05 2.72
CA ASN A 65 -13.55 -4.86 3.52
C ASN A 65 -12.36 -4.79 2.56
N TRP A 66 -11.29 -4.09 2.93
CA TRP A 66 -10.04 -4.17 2.16
C TRP A 66 -9.42 -5.57 2.16
N GLY A 67 -9.64 -6.35 3.22
CA GLY A 67 -9.25 -7.75 3.30
C GLY A 67 -7.86 -8.01 3.90
N TYR A 68 -7.27 -7.02 4.59
CA TYR A 68 -6.03 -7.17 5.36
C TYR A 68 -6.22 -8.01 6.65
N ASN A 69 -7.03 -9.08 6.61
CA ASN A 69 -7.36 -9.95 7.74
C ASN A 69 -7.12 -11.43 7.35
N PRO A 70 -5.87 -11.91 7.29
CA PRO A 70 -5.56 -13.18 6.64
C PRO A 70 -6.03 -14.41 7.43
N VAL A 71 -6.67 -15.35 6.74
CA VAL A 71 -7.04 -16.67 7.28
C VAL A 71 -6.28 -17.78 6.56
N LEU A 72 -6.38 -17.85 5.22
CA LEU A 72 -5.62 -18.77 4.37
C LEU A 72 -5.12 -18.07 3.11
N TRP A 73 -3.80 -18.04 2.94
CA TRP A 73 -3.18 -17.28 1.86
C TRP A 73 -3.39 -17.85 0.46
N GLY A 74 -3.53 -19.18 0.31
CA GLY A 74 -3.46 -19.84 -1.01
C GLY A 74 -4.78 -20.03 -1.77
N VAL A 75 -5.88 -19.46 -1.27
CA VAL A 75 -7.23 -19.68 -1.82
C VAL A 75 -7.89 -18.34 -2.16
N PRO A 76 -8.45 -18.17 -3.37
CA PRO A 76 -9.24 -16.98 -3.70
C PRO A 76 -10.39 -16.71 -2.73
N LYS A 77 -10.64 -15.43 -2.43
CA LYS A 77 -11.77 -14.99 -1.59
C LYS A 77 -13.11 -15.44 -2.17
N GLY A 78 -13.97 -16.06 -1.35
CA GLY A 78 -15.25 -16.60 -1.81
C GLY A 78 -16.30 -15.52 -2.08
N SER A 79 -16.34 -14.44 -1.29
CA SER A 79 -17.25 -13.30 -1.52
C SER A 79 -17.14 -12.70 -2.93
N TYR A 80 -15.95 -12.74 -3.53
CA TYR A 80 -15.68 -12.23 -4.88
C TYR A 80 -16.01 -13.21 -6.00
N ALA A 81 -16.22 -14.49 -5.69
CA ALA A 81 -16.66 -15.48 -6.66
C ALA A 81 -18.18 -15.41 -6.86
N SER A 82 -18.72 -15.93 -7.96
CA SER A 82 -20.18 -16.01 -8.15
C SER A 82 -20.83 -16.93 -7.10
N ASP A 83 -20.30 -18.14 -6.98
CA ASP A 83 -20.62 -19.14 -5.97
C ASP A 83 -19.41 -19.30 -5.04
N PRO A 84 -19.53 -19.15 -3.71
CA PRO A 84 -18.39 -19.45 -2.83
C PRO A 84 -18.05 -20.94 -2.83
N ASP A 85 -18.98 -21.84 -3.15
CA ASP A 85 -18.73 -23.27 -3.17
C ASP A 85 -18.21 -23.77 -4.53
N GLY A 86 -17.43 -24.84 -4.51
CA GLY A 86 -16.94 -25.49 -5.73
C GLY A 86 -15.86 -24.69 -6.49
N PRO A 87 -15.81 -24.83 -7.84
CA PRO A 87 -14.64 -24.42 -8.62
C PRO A 87 -14.66 -22.96 -9.11
N SER A 88 -15.80 -22.28 -8.99
CA SER A 88 -16.05 -20.88 -9.43
C SER A 88 -14.89 -19.95 -9.04
N ARG A 89 -14.56 -19.87 -7.74
CA ARG A 89 -13.51 -18.99 -7.20
C ARG A 89 -12.14 -19.18 -7.86
N ILE A 90 -11.83 -20.40 -8.30
CA ILE A 90 -10.56 -20.70 -8.99
C ILE A 90 -10.63 -20.26 -10.45
N ILE A 91 -11.72 -20.60 -11.14
CA ILE A 91 -11.91 -20.32 -12.56
C ILE A 91 -12.02 -18.81 -12.79
N GLU A 92 -12.83 -18.13 -11.99
CA GLU A 92 -13.12 -16.70 -12.12
C GLU A 92 -11.90 -15.85 -11.80
N TYR A 93 -11.09 -16.24 -10.81
CA TYR A 93 -9.81 -15.57 -10.54
C TYR A 93 -8.87 -15.68 -11.74
N ARG A 94 -8.75 -16.87 -12.33
CA ARG A 94 -7.94 -17.06 -13.56
C ARG A 94 -8.50 -16.27 -14.74
N GLN A 95 -9.82 -16.16 -14.87
CA GLN A 95 -10.47 -15.34 -15.89
C GLN A 95 -10.18 -13.85 -15.68
N MET A 96 -10.19 -13.36 -14.44
CA MET A 96 -9.81 -11.99 -14.09
C MET A 96 -8.37 -11.68 -14.54
N VAL A 97 -7.40 -12.52 -14.14
CA VAL A 97 -5.99 -12.35 -14.55
C VAL A 97 -5.87 -12.34 -16.07
N GLN A 98 -6.48 -13.31 -16.74
CA GLN A 98 -6.48 -13.39 -18.20
C GLN A 98 -7.12 -12.15 -18.85
N ALA A 99 -8.22 -11.63 -18.31
CA ALA A 99 -8.92 -10.47 -18.86
C ALA A 99 -8.09 -9.18 -18.74
N LEU A 100 -7.40 -8.99 -17.62
CA LEU A 100 -6.48 -7.88 -17.41
C LEU A 100 -5.26 -7.98 -18.34
N ASN A 101 -4.63 -9.15 -18.43
CA ASN A 101 -3.52 -9.37 -19.36
C ASN A 101 -3.93 -9.13 -20.82
N ARG A 102 -5.14 -9.53 -21.24
CA ARG A 102 -5.66 -9.32 -22.59
C ARG A 102 -5.86 -7.85 -22.97
N ILE A 103 -5.96 -6.96 -22.00
CA ILE A 103 -6.02 -5.51 -22.25
C ILE A 103 -4.68 -4.81 -22.01
N GLY A 104 -3.58 -5.56 -21.84
CA GLY A 104 -2.23 -5.01 -21.70
C GLY A 104 -1.74 -4.82 -20.26
N LEU A 105 -2.51 -5.26 -19.25
CA LEU A 105 -2.17 -5.08 -17.83
C LEU A 105 -1.70 -6.38 -17.18
N ARG A 106 -0.49 -6.34 -16.60
CA ARG A 106 -0.01 -7.36 -15.65
C ARG A 106 -0.72 -7.23 -14.31
N VAL A 107 -0.81 -8.32 -13.56
CA VAL A 107 -1.53 -8.35 -12.27
C VAL A 107 -0.57 -8.54 -11.11
N VAL A 108 -0.59 -7.59 -10.18
CA VAL A 108 0.11 -7.66 -8.90
C VAL A 108 -0.91 -7.99 -7.81
N MET A 109 -0.54 -8.92 -6.93
CA MET A 109 -1.34 -9.30 -5.77
C MET A 109 -0.77 -8.64 -4.50
N ASP A 110 -1.63 -8.03 -3.70
CA ASP A 110 -1.31 -7.67 -2.32
C ASP A 110 -1.27 -8.92 -1.45
N VAL A 111 -0.12 -9.20 -0.85
CA VAL A 111 0.11 -10.38 0.00
C VAL A 111 0.40 -9.95 1.42
N VAL A 112 -0.33 -10.53 2.36
CA VAL A 112 -0.34 -10.14 3.77
C VAL A 112 0.16 -11.30 4.62
N TYR A 113 1.48 -11.46 4.63
CA TYR A 113 2.14 -12.55 5.36
C TYR A 113 2.56 -12.15 6.77
N ASN A 114 2.50 -10.87 7.12
CA ASN A 114 3.06 -10.32 8.35
C ASN A 114 2.21 -10.60 9.61
N HIS A 115 0.92 -10.97 9.44
CA HIS A 115 0.01 -11.23 10.56
C HIS A 115 -1.15 -12.17 10.15
N LEU A 116 -1.99 -12.55 11.12
CA LEU A 116 -3.20 -13.36 10.92
C LEU A 116 -4.42 -12.69 11.57
N ASP A 117 -5.61 -12.90 11.00
CA ASP A 117 -6.86 -12.41 11.59
C ASP A 117 -7.08 -12.94 13.02
N SER A 118 -6.90 -14.26 13.20
CA SER A 118 -7.23 -14.95 14.43
C SER A 118 -6.16 -15.95 14.84
N SER A 119 -6.04 -16.16 16.16
CA SER A 119 -5.20 -17.18 16.80
C SER A 119 -6.02 -17.99 17.82
N GLY A 120 -5.39 -18.99 18.43
CA GLY A 120 -6.02 -19.83 19.46
C GLY A 120 -6.92 -20.96 18.93
N PRO A 121 -7.52 -21.75 19.83
CA PRO A 121 -8.14 -23.04 19.49
C PRO A 121 -9.56 -22.96 18.90
N CYS A 122 -10.17 -21.78 18.87
CA CYS A 122 -11.61 -21.59 18.58
C CYS A 122 -11.84 -20.71 17.35
N GLY A 123 -13.08 -20.69 16.84
CA GLY A 123 -13.51 -19.80 15.75
C GLY A 123 -13.16 -20.30 14.34
N ILE A 124 -13.92 -19.88 13.33
CA ILE A 124 -13.71 -20.30 11.93
C ILE A 124 -12.43 -19.68 11.32
N SER A 125 -12.07 -18.48 11.77
CA SER A 125 -10.94 -17.71 11.22
C SER A 125 -9.56 -18.10 11.75
N SER A 126 -9.47 -18.90 12.83
CA SER A 126 -8.18 -19.43 13.32
C SER A 126 -7.84 -20.76 12.66
N VAL A 127 -6.77 -20.79 11.86
CA VAL A 127 -6.30 -22.02 11.18
C VAL A 127 -4.89 -22.40 11.64
N LEU A 128 -3.89 -21.58 11.32
CA LEU A 128 -2.48 -21.94 11.54
C LEU A 128 -2.17 -22.17 13.02
N ASP A 129 -2.57 -21.24 13.88
CA ASP A 129 -2.34 -21.33 15.32
C ASP A 129 -3.22 -22.37 16.01
N LYS A 130 -4.38 -22.70 15.44
CA LYS A 130 -5.19 -23.84 15.91
C LYS A 130 -4.47 -25.18 15.72
N ILE A 131 -3.70 -25.32 14.64
CA ILE A 131 -3.00 -26.58 14.29
C ILE A 131 -1.68 -26.70 15.06
N VAL A 132 -0.86 -25.64 15.08
CA VAL A 132 0.41 -25.63 15.82
C VAL A 132 0.47 -24.37 16.69
N PRO A 133 -0.11 -24.42 17.90
CA PRO A 133 -0.22 -23.25 18.79
C PRO A 133 1.13 -22.63 19.14
N GLY A 134 1.22 -21.32 18.99
CA GLY A 134 2.38 -20.50 19.34
C GLY A 134 3.59 -20.67 18.42
N TYR A 135 3.44 -21.31 17.26
CA TYR A 135 4.51 -21.49 16.28
C TYR A 135 4.43 -20.48 15.13
N TYR A 136 3.27 -20.33 14.48
CA TYR A 136 3.16 -19.45 13.31
C TYR A 136 3.16 -17.97 13.69
N VAL A 137 2.71 -17.68 14.92
CA VAL A 137 2.66 -16.33 15.49
C VAL A 137 3.94 -15.99 16.25
N ARG A 138 4.40 -14.75 16.12
CA ARG A 138 5.49 -14.17 16.89
C ARG A 138 5.02 -13.85 18.29
N ARG A 139 5.92 -14.03 19.26
CA ARG A 139 5.65 -13.82 20.68
C ARG A 139 6.71 -12.95 21.33
N ASP A 140 6.31 -12.22 22.37
CA ASP A 140 7.19 -11.46 23.24
C ASP A 140 8.00 -12.39 24.16
N THR A 141 8.84 -11.80 25.01
CA THR A 141 9.68 -12.56 25.95
C THR A 141 8.90 -13.25 27.07
N ASN A 142 7.65 -12.85 27.30
CA ASN A 142 6.74 -13.48 28.27
C ASN A 142 5.87 -14.57 27.63
N GLY A 143 5.99 -14.76 26.31
CA GLY A 143 5.22 -15.71 25.53
C GLY A 143 3.82 -15.23 25.15
N GLN A 144 3.51 -13.94 25.24
CA GLN A 144 2.30 -13.34 24.67
C GLN A 144 2.49 -13.05 23.19
N ILE A 145 1.40 -13.08 22.42
CA ILE A 145 1.44 -12.82 20.98
C ILE A 145 1.75 -11.34 20.71
N GLU A 146 2.65 -11.08 19.75
CA GLU A 146 2.95 -9.73 19.26
C GLU A 146 1.83 -9.25 18.32
N ASN A 147 1.41 -7.98 18.44
CA ASN A 147 0.25 -7.42 17.73
C ASN A 147 0.55 -6.07 17.05
N SER A 148 1.81 -5.79 16.72
CA SER A 148 2.19 -4.50 16.13
C SER A 148 1.72 -4.33 14.67
N ALA A 149 1.46 -5.44 13.96
CA ALA A 149 0.96 -5.47 12.58
C ALA A 149 -0.55 -5.71 12.54
N ALA A 150 -1.32 -4.91 13.30
CA ALA A 150 -2.73 -5.10 13.66
C ALA A 150 -2.98 -6.13 14.79
N MET A 151 -2.80 -7.44 14.52
CA MET A 151 -3.00 -8.51 15.51
C MET A 151 -2.32 -9.81 15.04
N ASN A 152 -1.87 -10.67 15.96
CA ASN A 152 -1.32 -11.98 15.65
C ASN A 152 -0.18 -11.97 14.61
N ASN A 153 0.84 -11.13 14.84
CA ASN A 153 2.02 -11.04 13.98
C ASN A 153 2.57 -12.44 13.68
N THR A 154 2.95 -12.73 12.44
CA THR A 154 3.60 -13.99 12.10
C THR A 154 5.09 -13.96 12.40
N ALA A 155 5.69 -15.15 12.55
CA ALA A 155 7.13 -15.30 12.79
C ALA A 155 7.83 -15.90 11.57
N SER A 156 8.07 -15.12 10.51
CA SER A 156 8.80 -15.58 9.32
C SER A 156 10.24 -16.04 9.60
N GLU A 157 10.81 -15.68 10.76
CA GLU A 157 12.05 -16.26 11.29
C GLU A 157 11.94 -17.76 11.63
N HIS A 158 10.73 -18.32 11.72
CA HIS A 158 10.50 -19.75 11.90
C HIS A 158 10.43 -20.46 10.56
N PHE A 159 11.15 -21.58 10.47
CA PHE A 159 11.36 -22.32 9.22
C PHE A 159 10.08 -22.66 8.44
N MET A 160 9.03 -23.14 9.12
CA MET A 160 7.79 -23.53 8.42
C MET A 160 6.91 -22.33 8.05
N VAL A 161 7.10 -21.18 8.69
CA VAL A 161 6.45 -19.92 8.29
C VAL A 161 7.13 -19.38 7.03
N ASP A 162 8.45 -19.28 7.03
CA ASP A 162 9.26 -18.97 5.84
C ASP A 162 8.90 -19.88 4.67
N ARG A 163 8.83 -21.19 4.91
CA ARG A 163 8.40 -22.17 3.90
C ARG A 163 7.03 -21.85 3.32
N LEU A 164 6.03 -21.68 4.19
CA LEU A 164 4.65 -21.46 3.78
C LEU A 164 4.51 -20.19 2.92
N ILE A 165 5.23 -19.11 3.27
CA ILE A 165 5.24 -17.86 2.50
C ILE A 165 5.72 -18.13 1.06
N VAL A 166 6.85 -18.81 0.88
CA VAL A 166 7.39 -19.07 -0.46
C VAL A 166 6.55 -20.08 -1.24
N ASP A 167 6.04 -21.12 -0.57
CA ASP A 167 5.16 -22.11 -1.19
C ASP A 167 3.85 -21.43 -1.70
N ASP A 168 3.31 -20.47 -0.95
CA ASP A 168 2.13 -19.70 -1.33
C ASP A 168 2.39 -18.75 -2.53
N LEU A 169 3.50 -18.02 -2.52
CA LEU A 169 3.91 -17.18 -3.65
C LEU A 169 4.05 -18.00 -4.94
N LEU A 170 4.66 -19.18 -4.86
CA LEU A 170 4.78 -20.11 -6.00
C LEU A 170 3.41 -20.62 -6.45
N ASN A 171 2.49 -20.90 -5.53
CA ASN A 171 1.11 -21.25 -5.85
C ASN A 171 0.45 -20.15 -6.70
N TRP A 172 0.50 -18.89 -6.28
CA TRP A 172 -0.09 -17.77 -7.03
C TRP A 172 0.59 -17.54 -8.39
N ALA A 173 1.92 -17.61 -8.44
CA ALA A 173 2.67 -17.45 -9.67
C ALA A 173 2.38 -18.56 -10.70
N VAL A 174 2.36 -19.84 -10.29
CA VAL A 174 2.21 -20.97 -11.22
C VAL A 174 0.73 -21.24 -11.52
N ASN A 175 -0.11 -21.33 -10.49
CA ASN A 175 -1.49 -21.77 -10.63
C ASN A 175 -2.41 -20.64 -11.11
N TYR A 176 -2.11 -19.38 -10.81
CA TYR A 176 -2.94 -18.24 -11.16
C TYR A 176 -2.25 -17.26 -12.12
N LYS A 177 -0.96 -17.46 -12.42
CA LYS A 177 -0.18 -16.62 -13.34
C LYS A 177 -0.09 -15.16 -12.90
N ILE A 178 0.00 -14.92 -11.59
CA ILE A 178 0.28 -13.59 -11.03
C ILE A 178 1.64 -13.08 -11.52
N ASP A 179 1.68 -11.80 -11.89
CA ASP A 179 2.84 -11.14 -12.50
C ASP A 179 3.73 -10.41 -11.50
N GLY A 180 3.31 -10.26 -10.25
CA GLY A 180 4.08 -9.59 -9.20
C GLY A 180 3.38 -9.60 -7.85
N PHE A 181 4.11 -9.19 -6.82
CA PHE A 181 3.62 -9.22 -5.44
C PHE A 181 4.00 -7.94 -4.70
N ARG A 182 3.00 -7.33 -4.05
CA ARG A 182 3.18 -6.26 -3.06
C ARG A 182 3.11 -6.88 -1.67
N PHE A 183 4.19 -6.76 -0.90
CA PHE A 183 4.26 -7.28 0.46
C PHE A 183 3.81 -6.22 1.45
N ASP A 184 2.65 -6.46 2.04
CA ASP A 184 2.14 -5.71 3.19
C ASP A 184 3.10 -5.83 4.37
N LEU A 185 3.39 -4.71 5.04
CA LEU A 185 4.33 -4.59 6.16
C LEU A 185 5.58 -5.48 5.98
N MET A 186 6.25 -5.35 4.83
CA MET A 186 7.48 -6.10 4.50
C MET A 186 8.56 -6.00 5.59
N GLY A 187 8.59 -4.90 6.35
CA GLY A 187 9.42 -4.73 7.53
C GLY A 187 9.22 -5.78 8.64
N HIS A 188 8.09 -6.48 8.67
CA HIS A 188 7.82 -7.57 9.64
C HIS A 188 8.22 -8.95 9.12
N ILE A 189 8.64 -9.02 7.85
CA ILE A 189 9.12 -10.23 7.19
C ILE A 189 10.66 -10.26 7.22
N MET A 190 11.25 -11.43 7.42
CA MET A 190 12.69 -11.57 7.38
C MET A 190 13.25 -11.33 5.97
N LYS A 191 14.36 -10.59 5.86
CA LYS A 191 15.05 -10.34 4.59
C LYS A 191 15.43 -11.66 3.89
N HIS A 192 15.81 -12.69 4.64
CA HIS A 192 16.15 -13.98 4.04
C HIS A 192 14.95 -14.65 3.36
N THR A 193 13.74 -14.55 3.93
CA THR A 193 12.50 -15.03 3.31
C THR A 193 12.23 -14.28 2.00
N MET A 194 12.37 -12.95 2.01
CA MET A 194 12.21 -12.12 0.80
C MET A 194 13.19 -12.51 -0.31
N MET A 195 14.47 -12.71 0.02
CA MET A 195 15.49 -13.11 -0.96
C MET A 195 15.27 -14.53 -1.48
N ARG A 196 14.83 -15.46 -0.62
CA ARG A 196 14.48 -16.83 -1.03
C ARG A 196 13.25 -16.84 -1.95
N ALA A 197 12.22 -16.08 -1.60
CA ALA A 197 11.04 -15.87 -2.44
C ALA A 197 11.41 -15.33 -3.82
N LYS A 198 12.22 -14.26 -3.86
CA LYS A 198 12.73 -13.67 -5.11
C LYS A 198 13.43 -14.71 -5.98
N SER A 199 14.37 -15.45 -5.42
CA SER A 199 15.11 -16.48 -6.15
C SER A 199 14.19 -17.57 -6.68
N ALA A 200 13.23 -18.04 -5.87
CA ALA A 200 12.30 -19.10 -6.27
C ALA A 200 11.41 -18.65 -7.43
N LEU A 201 10.77 -17.49 -7.30
CA LEU A 201 9.88 -16.92 -8.31
C LEU A 201 10.62 -16.63 -9.62
N GLN A 202 11.79 -15.98 -9.55
CA GLN A 202 12.54 -15.59 -10.75
C GLN A 202 13.23 -16.75 -11.46
N SER A 203 13.27 -17.93 -10.83
CA SER A 203 13.73 -19.18 -11.46
C SER A 203 12.67 -19.90 -12.29
N LEU A 204 11.39 -19.48 -12.20
CA LEU A 204 10.30 -20.10 -12.96
C LEU A 204 10.47 -19.82 -14.47
N THR A 205 10.24 -20.85 -15.27
CA THR A 205 10.36 -20.80 -16.74
C THR A 205 9.07 -21.23 -17.42
N ARG A 206 8.83 -20.71 -18.63
CA ARG A 206 7.62 -21.05 -19.42
C ARG A 206 7.53 -22.54 -19.72
N ASP A 207 8.66 -23.18 -20.02
CA ASP A 207 8.68 -24.59 -20.41
C ASP A 207 8.34 -25.53 -19.24
N ALA A 208 8.85 -25.25 -18.04
CA ALA A 208 8.62 -26.12 -16.89
C ALA A 208 7.38 -25.73 -16.07
N HIS A 209 7.01 -24.45 -16.04
CA HIS A 209 6.00 -23.91 -15.12
C HIS A 209 4.89 -23.12 -15.81
N GLY A 210 4.99 -22.89 -17.13
CA GLY A 210 4.01 -22.12 -17.88
C GLY A 210 3.99 -20.61 -17.59
N VAL A 211 5.01 -20.07 -16.91
CA VAL A 211 5.18 -18.63 -16.60
C VAL A 211 6.64 -18.21 -16.74
N ASP A 212 6.88 -16.95 -17.12
CA ASP A 212 8.23 -16.38 -17.18
C ASP A 212 8.54 -15.65 -15.86
N GLY A 213 9.17 -16.37 -14.94
CA GLY A 213 9.52 -15.89 -13.60
C GLY A 213 10.45 -14.68 -13.62
N SER A 214 11.29 -14.53 -14.65
CA SER A 214 12.22 -13.41 -14.78
C SER A 214 11.53 -12.04 -14.86
N LYS A 215 10.22 -12.03 -15.13
CA LYS A 215 9.38 -10.82 -15.19
C LYS A 215 8.56 -10.58 -13.94
N ILE A 216 8.58 -11.50 -12.97
CA ILE A 216 7.87 -11.32 -11.71
C ILE A 216 8.61 -10.26 -10.88
N TYR A 217 7.87 -9.20 -10.55
CA TYR A 217 8.38 -8.07 -9.79
C TYR A 217 7.85 -8.09 -8.35
N LEU A 218 8.71 -7.73 -7.39
CA LEU A 218 8.41 -7.74 -5.96
C LEU A 218 8.67 -6.36 -5.38
N TYR A 219 7.74 -5.87 -4.57
CA TYR A 219 7.91 -4.66 -3.78
C TYR A 219 7.10 -4.73 -2.49
N GLY A 220 7.30 -3.81 -1.55
CA GLY A 220 6.51 -3.81 -0.32
C GLY A 220 6.73 -2.62 0.58
N GLU A 221 6.18 -2.73 1.77
CA GLU A 221 6.24 -1.70 2.80
C GLU A 221 7.40 -1.94 3.78
N GLY A 222 8.55 -1.34 3.50
CA GLY A 222 9.74 -1.50 4.33
C GLY A 222 9.75 -0.68 5.62
N TRP A 223 8.60 -0.45 6.26
CA TRP A 223 8.48 0.32 7.50
C TRP A 223 9.20 -0.42 8.66
N ASP A 224 10.06 0.28 9.42
CA ASP A 224 10.84 -0.34 10.51
C ASP A 224 10.33 0.13 11.89
N PHE A 225 9.51 -0.67 12.56
CA PHE A 225 8.90 -0.29 13.84
C PHE A 225 8.66 -1.49 14.77
N ALA A 226 8.28 -1.19 16.02
CA ALA A 226 7.93 -2.17 17.06
C ALA A 226 9.02 -3.23 17.32
N GLU A 227 8.65 -4.51 17.42
CA GLU A 227 9.50 -5.60 17.89
C GLU A 227 10.56 -6.04 16.88
N VAL A 228 10.39 -5.69 15.61
CA VAL A 228 11.32 -6.02 14.52
C VAL A 228 12.36 -4.92 14.28
N ALA A 229 12.08 -3.71 14.74
CA ALA A 229 12.91 -2.53 14.51
C ALA A 229 14.37 -2.77 14.90
N ARG A 230 15.30 -2.16 14.16
CA ARG A 230 16.75 -2.30 14.40
C ARG A 230 17.20 -3.77 14.44
N ASN A 231 16.59 -4.60 13.60
CA ASN A 231 16.91 -6.02 13.44
C ASN A 231 16.73 -6.87 14.71
N GLN A 232 15.84 -6.49 15.63
CA GLN A 232 15.69 -7.17 16.93
C GLN A 232 15.26 -8.65 16.81
N ARG A 233 14.59 -9.04 15.72
CA ARG A 233 14.21 -10.43 15.41
C ARG A 233 15.08 -11.08 14.33
N GLY A 234 16.16 -10.43 13.92
CA GLY A 234 16.95 -10.76 12.72
C GLY A 234 16.88 -9.64 11.68
N ILE A 235 17.64 -9.77 10.59
CA ILE A 235 17.61 -8.77 9.50
C ILE A 235 16.25 -8.83 8.81
N ASN A 236 15.44 -7.81 9.06
CA ASN A 236 14.07 -7.69 8.55
C ASN A 236 14.02 -6.92 7.22
N GLY A 237 12.85 -6.93 6.56
CA GLY A 237 12.62 -6.31 5.26
C GLY A 237 12.42 -4.78 5.29
N SER A 238 13.14 -4.06 6.15
CA SER A 238 13.07 -2.59 6.21
C SER A 238 13.68 -1.93 4.95
N GLN A 239 13.27 -0.70 4.64
CA GLN A 239 13.75 0.06 3.47
C GLN A 239 15.29 0.06 3.35
N LEU A 240 15.99 0.33 4.46
CA LEU A 240 17.46 0.36 4.49
C LEU A 240 18.05 -1.03 4.26
N ASN A 241 17.48 -2.07 4.88
CA ASN A 241 17.94 -3.44 4.72
C ASN A 241 17.67 -3.97 3.30
N MET A 242 16.64 -3.49 2.62
CA MET A 242 16.25 -3.94 1.27
C MET A 242 17.01 -3.22 0.15
N SER A 243 17.81 -2.19 0.45
CA SER A 243 18.73 -1.60 -0.53
C SER A 243 19.70 -2.64 -1.12
N GLY A 244 19.90 -2.59 -2.43
CA GLY A 244 20.76 -3.52 -3.16
C GLY A 244 20.16 -4.91 -3.40
N THR A 245 18.90 -5.14 -3.03
CA THR A 245 18.23 -6.42 -3.25
C THR A 245 17.48 -6.49 -4.58
N GLY A 246 17.20 -5.36 -5.23
CA GLY A 246 16.31 -5.26 -6.38
C GLY A 246 14.84 -5.58 -6.09
N ILE A 247 14.41 -5.49 -4.83
CA ILE A 247 13.00 -5.54 -4.40
C ILE A 247 12.59 -4.10 -4.06
N GLY A 248 11.45 -3.64 -4.55
CA GLY A 248 10.97 -2.27 -4.34
C GLY A 248 10.49 -1.99 -2.92
N SER A 249 10.60 -0.74 -2.48
CA SER A 249 9.87 -0.25 -1.32
C SER A 249 9.21 1.10 -1.58
N PHE A 250 8.05 1.34 -0.94
CA PHE A 250 7.36 2.62 -1.00
C PHE A 250 8.24 3.77 -0.51
N ASN A 251 8.19 4.89 -1.22
CA ASN A 251 8.89 6.13 -0.89
C ASN A 251 7.98 7.09 -0.13
N ASP A 252 7.93 6.95 1.18
CA ASP A 252 7.26 7.88 2.10
C ASP A 252 7.87 9.29 2.06
N ARG A 253 9.17 9.44 1.75
CA ARG A 253 9.82 10.77 1.74
C ARG A 253 9.23 11.66 0.66
N ILE A 254 9.09 11.17 -0.57
CA ILE A 254 8.50 11.97 -1.65
C ILE A 254 7.00 12.22 -1.41
N ARG A 255 6.27 11.23 -0.87
CA ARG A 255 4.86 11.38 -0.49
C ARG A 255 4.68 12.57 0.46
N ASP A 256 5.41 12.55 1.56
CA ASP A 256 5.31 13.55 2.62
C ASP A 256 5.82 14.92 2.17
N ALA A 257 6.87 14.96 1.35
CA ALA A 257 7.39 16.20 0.82
C ALA A 257 6.44 16.89 -0.17
N VAL A 258 5.76 16.11 -1.02
CA VAL A 258 4.76 16.62 -1.95
C VAL A 258 3.51 17.09 -1.20
N ASN A 259 2.94 16.24 -0.36
CA ASN A 259 1.64 16.50 0.29
C ASN A 259 1.78 17.45 1.49
N GLY A 260 2.80 17.27 2.32
CA GLY A 260 3.06 18.05 3.52
C GLY A 260 2.74 17.31 4.82
N GLY A 261 3.70 17.34 5.75
CA GLY A 261 3.57 16.70 7.04
C GLY A 261 3.79 15.20 6.95
N ASN A 262 2.97 14.42 7.64
CA ASN A 262 2.93 12.97 7.55
C ASN A 262 1.53 12.50 7.97
N PRO A 263 1.14 11.23 7.70
CA PRO A 263 -0.20 10.74 8.00
C PRO A 263 -0.61 10.75 9.49
N PHE A 264 0.35 10.87 10.41
CA PHE A 264 0.13 10.91 11.86
C PHE A 264 0.29 12.33 12.44
N GLY A 265 0.62 13.31 11.60
CA GLY A 265 0.83 14.70 11.96
C GLY A 265 -0.44 15.53 11.96
N ASN A 266 -0.29 16.86 12.06
CA ASN A 266 -1.43 17.75 11.91
C ASN A 266 -1.91 17.75 10.44
N PRO A 267 -3.20 17.55 10.16
CA PRO A 267 -3.71 17.46 8.79
C PRO A 267 -3.52 18.75 7.99
N LEU A 268 -3.44 19.91 8.63
CA LEU A 268 -3.25 21.21 7.97
C LEU A 268 -1.79 21.55 7.64
N GLN A 269 -0.82 20.69 7.99
CA GLN A 269 0.57 20.91 7.63
C GLN A 269 0.77 20.80 6.11
N GLN A 270 1.21 21.89 5.49
CA GLN A 270 1.41 22.01 4.05
C GLN A 270 2.78 21.45 3.63
N GLY A 271 2.87 21.09 2.36
CA GLY A 271 4.06 20.59 1.67
C GLY A 271 4.29 21.35 0.38
N PHE A 272 5.16 20.81 -0.46
CA PHE A 272 5.57 21.45 -1.71
C PHE A 272 4.40 21.73 -2.66
N ASN A 273 3.47 20.80 -2.78
CA ASN A 273 2.34 20.89 -3.71
C ASN A 273 1.02 21.30 -3.03
N THR A 274 1.04 21.69 -1.75
CA THR A 274 -0.18 22.10 -1.02
C THR A 274 -0.09 23.51 -0.46
N GLY A 275 0.88 24.31 -0.92
CA GLY A 275 0.95 25.75 -0.69
C GLY A 275 1.90 26.20 0.41
N LEU A 276 2.78 25.33 0.94
CA LEU A 276 3.73 25.74 1.98
C LEU A 276 4.54 26.97 1.54
N PHE A 277 4.59 28.00 2.39
CA PHE A 277 5.18 29.33 2.12
C PHE A 277 4.50 30.13 1.00
N LEU A 278 4.22 29.52 -0.16
CA LEU A 278 3.68 30.18 -1.34
C LEU A 278 2.23 30.64 -1.16
N GLU A 279 1.40 29.80 -0.54
CA GLU A 279 -0.04 30.00 -0.38
C GLU A 279 -0.47 29.49 1.02
N PRO A 280 -0.16 30.23 2.10
CA PRO A 280 -0.45 29.78 3.46
C PRO A 280 -1.95 29.55 3.70
N ASN A 281 -2.30 28.40 4.29
CA ASN A 281 -3.70 28.02 4.54
C ASN A 281 -4.31 28.58 5.85
N GLY A 282 -3.54 29.35 6.62
CA GLY A 282 -3.94 29.93 7.90
C GLY A 282 -3.49 29.13 9.14
N PHE A 283 -3.06 27.87 8.99
CA PHE A 283 -2.40 27.12 10.05
C PHE A 283 -0.95 27.60 10.23
N TYR A 284 -0.59 27.98 11.46
CA TYR A 284 0.74 28.51 11.76
C TYR A 284 1.81 27.40 11.68
N GLN A 285 2.79 27.59 10.79
CA GLN A 285 3.83 26.62 10.47
C GLN A 285 5.25 27.21 10.62
N GLY A 286 5.38 28.29 11.41
CA GLY A 286 6.59 29.10 11.54
C GLY A 286 6.48 30.46 10.84
N ASN A 287 7.54 31.27 10.92
CA ASN A 287 7.61 32.53 10.18
C ASN A 287 7.91 32.30 8.68
N GLU A 288 7.90 33.36 7.86
CA GLU A 288 8.18 33.25 6.42
C GLU A 288 9.54 32.63 6.10
N ALA A 289 10.59 32.92 6.88
CA ALA A 289 11.91 32.34 6.67
C ALA A 289 11.93 30.84 7.01
N ASP A 290 11.19 30.42 8.02
CA ASP A 290 11.07 29.01 8.42
C ASP A 290 10.28 28.20 7.39
N THR A 291 9.15 28.72 6.90
CA THR A 291 8.33 28.03 5.90
C THR A 291 9.02 28.00 4.54
N ARG A 292 9.70 29.07 4.14
CA ARG A 292 10.50 29.09 2.90
C ARG A 292 11.64 28.09 2.93
N ARG A 293 12.35 27.98 4.06
CA ARG A 293 13.40 26.98 4.25
C ARG A 293 12.83 25.57 4.21
N SER A 294 11.70 25.34 4.88
CA SER A 294 11.02 24.04 4.88
C SER A 294 10.54 23.63 3.48
N LEU A 295 10.01 24.58 2.70
CA LEU A 295 9.64 24.35 1.29
C LEU A 295 10.87 23.93 0.46
N ALA A 296 12.00 24.60 0.66
CA ALA A 296 13.23 24.28 -0.06
C ALA A 296 13.81 22.91 0.37
N THR A 297 13.72 22.55 1.65
CA THR A 297 14.06 21.20 2.13
C THR A 297 13.18 20.13 1.47
N TYR A 298 11.86 20.35 1.37
CA TYR A 298 10.98 19.43 0.64
C TYR A 298 11.32 19.34 -0.84
N ALA A 299 11.72 20.44 -1.47
CA ALA A 299 12.18 20.42 -2.86
C ALA A 299 13.42 19.54 -3.04
N ASP A 300 14.40 19.58 -2.11
CA ASP A 300 15.56 18.69 -2.14
C ASP A 300 15.13 17.21 -2.02
N GLN A 301 14.22 16.91 -1.09
CA GLN A 301 13.69 15.55 -0.89
C GLN A 301 12.97 15.02 -2.13
N ILE A 302 12.13 15.87 -2.76
CA ILE A 302 11.42 15.53 -4.00
C ILE A 302 12.42 15.26 -5.12
N GLN A 303 13.44 16.10 -5.30
CA GLN A 303 14.43 15.92 -6.36
C GLN A 303 15.21 14.61 -6.22
N ILE A 304 15.55 14.19 -5.00
CA ILE A 304 16.15 12.87 -4.76
C ILE A 304 15.18 11.76 -5.15
N GLY A 305 13.91 11.84 -4.74
CA GLY A 305 12.88 10.88 -5.14
C GLY A 305 12.68 10.80 -6.66
N LEU A 306 12.65 11.95 -7.35
CA LEU A 306 12.56 12.05 -8.81
C LEU A 306 13.77 11.43 -9.53
N ALA A 307 14.93 11.40 -8.88
CA ALA A 307 16.15 10.75 -9.37
C ALA A 307 16.26 9.26 -8.98
N GLY A 308 15.16 8.62 -8.57
CA GLY A 308 15.10 7.20 -8.21
C GLY A 308 15.42 6.93 -6.74
N ASN A 309 15.42 7.96 -5.90
CA ASN A 309 15.70 7.91 -4.46
C ASN A 309 17.02 7.22 -4.09
N LEU A 310 18.01 7.38 -4.97
CA LEU A 310 19.30 6.73 -4.90
C LEU A 310 20.15 7.30 -3.77
N ARG A 311 20.83 6.43 -3.03
CA ARG A 311 21.75 6.82 -1.95
C ARG A 311 22.90 7.69 -2.47
N ASP A 312 23.51 7.33 -3.60
CA ASP A 312 24.73 7.96 -4.13
C ASP A 312 24.46 9.11 -5.13
N TYR A 313 23.19 9.46 -5.40
CA TYR A 313 22.89 10.55 -6.33
C TYR A 313 23.22 11.90 -5.69
N VAL A 314 24.07 12.69 -6.34
CA VAL A 314 24.51 13.99 -5.80
C VAL A 314 23.58 15.11 -6.28
N LEU A 315 22.99 15.84 -5.32
CA LEU A 315 22.16 17.01 -5.54
C LEU A 315 22.83 18.26 -4.97
N ILE A 316 22.75 19.39 -5.68
CA ILE A 316 23.03 20.70 -5.07
C ILE A 316 21.81 21.10 -4.25
N THR A 317 21.95 21.03 -2.93
CA THR A 317 20.84 21.31 -1.99
C THR A 317 20.46 22.78 -1.98
N HIS A 318 19.34 23.12 -1.31
CA HIS A 318 18.92 24.50 -1.13
C HIS A 318 19.93 25.41 -0.41
N THR A 319 20.93 24.83 0.26
CA THR A 319 22.03 25.58 0.91
C THR A 319 23.18 25.92 -0.05
N GLY A 320 23.19 25.34 -1.25
CA GLY A 320 24.29 25.41 -2.21
C GLY A 320 25.36 24.33 -2.02
N GLU A 321 25.27 23.52 -0.97
CA GLU A 321 26.16 22.37 -0.74
C GLU A 321 25.73 21.17 -1.59
N ALA A 322 26.71 20.49 -2.21
CA ALA A 322 26.49 19.23 -2.90
C ALA A 322 26.38 18.09 -1.88
N LYS A 323 25.30 17.32 -1.92
CA LYS A 323 25.06 16.18 -1.03
C LYS A 323 24.57 14.97 -1.80
N GLU A 324 25.04 13.80 -1.42
CA GLU A 324 24.45 12.53 -1.83
C GLU A 324 23.04 12.39 -1.25
N GLY A 325 22.18 11.59 -1.90
CA GLY A 325 20.81 11.34 -1.45
C GLY A 325 20.75 10.81 -0.02
N SER A 326 21.73 10.01 0.41
CA SER A 326 21.83 9.51 1.80
C SER A 326 22.33 10.55 2.80
N GLU A 327 22.92 11.66 2.36
CA GLU A 327 23.39 12.76 3.20
C GLU A 327 22.31 13.85 3.41
N ILE A 328 21.24 13.79 2.60
CA ILE A 328 20.02 14.56 2.82
C ILE A 328 19.13 13.74 3.75
N HIS A 329 18.68 14.36 4.83
CA HIS A 329 17.94 13.66 5.89
C HIS A 329 16.48 14.11 5.95
N THR A 330 15.62 13.21 6.39
CA THR A 330 14.26 13.51 6.84
C THR A 330 14.31 14.34 8.12
N PHE A 331 13.17 14.90 8.54
CA PHE A 331 13.10 15.69 9.77
C PHE A 331 13.40 14.89 11.04
N ASP A 332 13.20 13.57 11.01
CA ASP A 332 13.54 12.62 12.08
C ASP A 332 14.94 11.99 11.94
N GLY A 333 15.73 12.42 10.95
CA GLY A 333 17.16 12.09 10.86
C GLY A 333 17.49 10.81 10.10
N LEU A 334 16.56 10.25 9.33
CA LEU A 334 16.82 9.12 8.42
C LEU A 334 17.32 9.64 7.06
N PRO A 335 18.12 8.85 6.31
CA PRO A 335 18.49 9.22 4.95
C PRO A 335 17.26 9.28 4.04
N VAL A 336 17.23 10.27 3.16
CA VAL A 336 16.16 10.43 2.15
C VAL A 336 16.37 9.43 1.03
N GLY A 337 17.52 9.50 0.36
CA GLY A 337 17.95 8.53 -0.64
C GLY A 337 18.52 7.29 0.03
N TYR A 338 17.96 6.12 -0.25
CA TYR A 338 18.38 4.86 0.37
C TYR A 338 18.57 3.71 -0.64
N THR A 339 18.10 3.84 -1.87
CA THR A 339 18.14 2.75 -2.85
C THR A 339 19.50 2.66 -3.55
N SER A 340 19.82 1.47 -4.03
CA SER A 340 20.98 1.22 -4.88
C SER A 340 20.62 1.19 -6.37
N SER A 341 19.33 1.12 -6.70
CA SER A 341 18.81 1.10 -8.06
C SER A 341 17.42 1.76 -8.13
N PRO A 342 17.06 2.44 -9.24
CA PRO A 342 15.72 3.00 -9.39
C PRO A 342 14.61 1.94 -9.35
N ILE A 343 14.89 0.67 -9.65
CA ILE A 343 13.89 -0.39 -9.52
C ILE A 343 13.56 -0.72 -8.06
N GLU A 344 14.32 -0.21 -7.09
CA GLU A 344 14.05 -0.44 -5.66
C GLU A 344 13.13 0.61 -5.06
N ILE A 345 12.72 1.62 -5.84
CA ILE A 345 11.84 2.68 -5.35
C ILE A 345 10.45 2.62 -6.00
N ILE A 346 9.43 2.68 -5.15
CA ILE A 346 8.04 2.89 -5.55
C ILE A 346 7.65 4.32 -5.13
N ASN A 347 7.68 5.26 -6.08
CA ASN A 347 7.30 6.65 -5.84
C ASN A 347 5.77 6.78 -5.89
N TYR A 348 5.20 7.41 -4.85
CA TYR A 348 3.76 7.59 -4.72
C TYR A 348 3.42 8.84 -3.92
N VAL A 349 2.18 9.31 -4.05
CA VAL A 349 1.61 10.44 -3.29
C VAL A 349 0.26 10.10 -2.65
N SER A 350 -0.32 8.95 -3.01
CA SER A 350 -1.62 8.47 -2.56
C SER A 350 -1.65 6.94 -2.67
N ALA A 351 -2.38 6.31 -1.77
CA ALA A 351 -2.63 4.87 -1.75
C ALA A 351 -4.06 4.61 -1.23
N HIS A 352 -4.37 3.35 -0.95
CA HIS A 352 -5.65 2.99 -0.34
C HIS A 352 -5.72 3.47 1.11
N ASP A 353 -4.63 3.34 1.87
CA ASP A 353 -4.49 3.95 3.21
C ASP A 353 -4.39 5.47 3.14
N ASN A 354 -4.82 6.11 4.21
CA ASN A 354 -4.82 7.57 4.37
C ASN A 354 -5.85 8.25 3.44
N GLU A 355 -5.83 9.58 3.47
CA GLU A 355 -6.66 10.41 2.60
C GLU A 355 -6.31 10.20 1.13
N THR A 356 -7.31 10.27 0.24
CA THR A 356 -7.07 10.27 -1.20
C THR A 356 -6.26 11.50 -1.64
N LEU A 357 -5.69 11.48 -2.85
CA LEU A 357 -4.98 12.64 -3.39
C LEU A 357 -5.86 13.90 -3.44
N PHE A 358 -7.13 13.74 -3.83
CA PHE A 358 -8.05 14.87 -3.90
C PHE A 358 -8.41 15.40 -2.50
N ASP A 359 -8.63 14.50 -1.54
CA ASP A 359 -8.98 14.86 -0.17
C ASP A 359 -7.82 15.57 0.53
N VAL A 360 -6.60 15.02 0.46
CA VAL A 360 -5.42 15.63 1.11
C VAL A 360 -5.11 17.02 0.54
N ILE A 361 -5.29 17.22 -0.77
CA ILE A 361 -5.16 18.54 -1.40
C ILE A 361 -6.27 19.48 -0.91
N SER A 362 -7.50 19.00 -0.82
CA SER A 362 -8.66 19.80 -0.37
C SER A 362 -8.53 20.22 1.09
N VAL A 363 -7.96 19.37 1.94
CA VAL A 363 -7.69 19.66 3.36
C VAL A 363 -6.55 20.66 3.52
N LYS A 364 -5.45 20.49 2.77
CA LYS A 364 -4.20 21.24 3.03
C LYS A 364 -4.12 22.58 2.31
N THR A 365 -4.74 22.71 1.15
CA THR A 365 -4.71 23.98 0.39
C THR A 365 -5.59 25.05 1.03
N PRO A 366 -5.33 26.35 0.79
CA PRO A 366 -6.22 27.41 1.25
C PRO A 366 -7.68 27.18 0.84
N MET A 367 -8.61 27.42 1.76
CA MET A 367 -10.03 27.16 1.51
C MET A 367 -10.61 28.00 0.36
N ASN A 368 -10.04 29.18 0.08
CA ASN A 368 -10.49 30.10 -0.97
C ASN A 368 -10.08 29.68 -2.38
N LEU A 369 -9.25 28.64 -2.56
CA LEU A 369 -8.95 28.12 -3.90
C LEU A 369 -10.21 27.52 -4.54
N SER A 370 -10.34 27.73 -5.84
CA SER A 370 -11.36 27.07 -6.66
C SER A 370 -11.08 25.57 -6.82
N VAL A 371 -12.11 24.81 -7.19
CA VAL A 371 -11.92 23.39 -7.54
C VAL A 371 -11.05 23.25 -8.79
N ASP A 372 -11.16 24.15 -9.77
CA ASP A 372 -10.33 24.18 -10.97
C ASP A 372 -8.84 24.29 -10.64
N GLU A 373 -8.47 25.13 -9.67
CA GLU A 373 -7.10 25.22 -9.16
C GLU A 373 -6.66 23.91 -8.50
N ARG A 374 -7.48 23.35 -7.60
CA ARG A 374 -7.19 22.05 -6.96
C ARG A 374 -7.06 20.90 -7.96
N CYS A 375 -7.82 20.90 -9.06
CA CYS A 375 -7.68 19.94 -10.15
C CYS A 375 -6.28 19.99 -10.78
N ARG A 376 -5.71 21.20 -10.96
CA ARG A 376 -4.35 21.36 -11.48
C ARG A 376 -3.29 20.92 -10.48
N ILE A 377 -3.54 21.15 -9.19
CA ILE A 377 -2.66 20.69 -8.10
C ILE A 377 -2.65 19.14 -8.04
N ASN A 378 -3.80 18.49 -8.20
CA ASN A 378 -3.91 17.03 -8.34
C ASN A 378 -3.10 16.51 -9.53
N HIS A 379 -3.26 17.16 -10.69
CA HIS A 379 -2.49 16.81 -11.88
C HIS A 379 -0.97 17.00 -11.68
N LEU A 380 -0.53 18.02 -10.95
CA LEU A 380 0.89 18.23 -10.67
C LEU A 380 1.47 17.09 -9.82
N ALA A 381 0.74 16.65 -8.78
CA ALA A 381 1.16 15.54 -7.94
C ALA A 381 1.30 14.22 -8.73
N SER A 382 0.29 13.85 -9.51
CA SER A 382 0.35 12.63 -10.34
C SER A 382 1.41 12.74 -11.45
N SER A 383 1.62 13.93 -12.01
CA SER A 383 2.70 14.17 -13.00
C SER A 383 4.10 13.98 -12.41
N MET A 384 4.34 14.42 -11.17
CA MET A 384 5.61 14.18 -10.49
C MET A 384 5.91 12.68 -10.37
N MET A 385 4.90 11.86 -10.08
CA MET A 385 5.07 10.41 -10.05
C MET A 385 5.34 9.87 -11.46
N ALA A 386 4.47 10.19 -12.42
CA ALA A 386 4.53 9.67 -13.79
C ALA A 386 5.84 10.00 -14.53
N LEU A 387 6.50 11.10 -14.18
CA LEU A 387 7.75 11.55 -14.80
C LEU A 387 8.99 11.28 -13.94
N SER A 388 8.84 10.68 -12.76
CA SER A 388 9.96 10.30 -11.91
C SER A 388 10.77 9.14 -12.50
N GLN A 389 12.07 9.09 -12.21
CA GLN A 389 12.84 7.84 -12.30
C GLN A 389 12.34 6.87 -11.23
N GLY A 390 12.56 5.58 -11.46
CA GLY A 390 12.03 4.51 -10.61
C GLY A 390 10.66 4.04 -11.07
N ILE A 391 9.84 3.53 -10.15
CA ILE A 391 8.54 2.96 -10.48
C ILE A 391 7.44 3.86 -9.92
N PRO A 392 6.66 4.54 -10.78
CA PRO A 392 5.49 5.31 -10.35
C PRO A 392 4.37 4.40 -9.86
N PHE A 393 3.72 4.79 -8.78
CA PHE A 393 2.53 4.15 -8.25
C PHE A 393 1.39 5.17 -8.16
N PHE A 394 0.20 4.73 -8.54
CA PHE A 394 -1.03 5.54 -8.55
C PHE A 394 -2.12 4.81 -7.80
N HIS A 395 -2.84 5.53 -6.95
CA HIS A 395 -4.05 5.03 -6.36
C HIS A 395 -5.19 5.10 -7.39
N ALA A 396 -5.99 4.03 -7.48
CA ALA A 396 -7.15 4.03 -8.37
C ALA A 396 -8.11 5.17 -8.00
N GLY A 397 -8.24 6.15 -8.90
CA GLY A 397 -9.02 7.35 -8.67
C GLY A 397 -8.22 8.66 -8.70
N ASP A 398 -6.88 8.62 -8.62
CA ASP A 398 -6.03 9.81 -8.75
C ASP A 398 -6.33 10.58 -10.06
N GLU A 399 -6.63 9.85 -11.12
CA GLU A 399 -6.88 10.35 -12.47
C GLU A 399 -8.30 10.88 -12.70
N ILE A 400 -9.20 10.71 -11.72
CA ILE A 400 -10.60 11.15 -11.77
C ILE A 400 -11.04 11.90 -10.51
N LEU A 401 -10.09 12.39 -9.70
CA LEU A 401 -10.35 13.18 -8.48
C LEU A 401 -11.20 12.41 -7.45
N ARG A 402 -10.94 11.10 -7.31
CA ARG A 402 -11.64 10.27 -6.33
C ARG A 402 -11.47 10.85 -4.94
N SER A 403 -12.58 10.86 -4.20
CA SER A 403 -12.67 11.29 -2.82
C SER A 403 -13.30 10.17 -2.00
N LYS A 404 -12.92 10.07 -0.73
CA LYS A 404 -13.57 9.25 0.29
C LYS A 404 -14.29 10.11 1.31
N SER A 405 -14.67 11.32 0.92
CA SER A 405 -15.19 12.34 1.84
C SER A 405 -14.25 12.60 3.03
N ILE A 406 -12.93 12.60 2.76
CA ILE A 406 -11.86 12.85 3.73
C ILE A 406 -11.70 11.69 4.75
N ASP A 407 -12.26 10.51 4.48
CA ASP A 407 -11.94 9.33 5.27
C ASP A 407 -10.46 8.95 5.09
N ARG A 408 -9.73 8.87 6.20
CA ARG A 408 -8.30 8.53 6.25
C ARG A 408 -8.04 7.03 6.36
N ASP A 409 -9.04 6.22 6.65
CA ASP A 409 -8.87 4.79 6.91
C ASP A 409 -10.16 4.04 6.57
N SER A 410 -10.45 3.99 5.27
CA SER A 410 -11.74 3.55 4.75
C SER A 410 -11.88 2.03 4.61
N TYR A 411 -11.10 1.26 5.38
CA TYR A 411 -11.01 -0.20 5.29
C TYR A 411 -12.35 -0.91 5.51
N ASN A 412 -13.21 -0.31 6.35
CA ASN A 412 -14.54 -0.82 6.71
C ASN A 412 -15.65 0.22 6.49
N SER A 413 -15.42 1.20 5.62
CA SER A 413 -16.36 2.31 5.39
C SER A 413 -17.37 2.03 4.27
N GLY A 414 -17.59 0.76 3.95
CA GLY A 414 -18.55 0.31 2.95
C GLY A 414 -18.28 0.80 1.52
N ASP A 415 -19.17 0.43 0.61
CA ASP A 415 -19.18 0.94 -0.77
C ASP A 415 -19.41 2.46 -0.83
N TRP A 416 -20.19 3.01 0.12
CA TRP A 416 -20.62 4.42 0.11
C TRP A 416 -19.44 5.40 0.12
N PHE A 417 -18.46 5.21 1.02
CA PHE A 417 -17.28 6.08 1.10
C PHE A 417 -16.16 5.66 0.15
N ASN A 418 -16.22 4.46 -0.44
CA ASN A 418 -15.17 3.92 -1.31
C ASN A 418 -15.50 3.93 -2.80
N LYS A 419 -16.62 4.55 -3.19
CA LYS A 419 -17.16 4.64 -4.55
C LYS A 419 -16.14 5.01 -5.65
#